data_AF-A0A4V6BHQ3-F1
#
_entry.id   AF-A0A4V6BHQ3-F1
#
_cell.length_a   1.000
_cell.length_b   1.000
_cell.length_c   1.000
_cell.angle_alpha   90.00
_cell.angle_beta   90.00
_cell.angle_gamma   90.00
#
_symmetry.space_group_name_H-M   'P 1'
#
loop_
_entity.id
_entity.type
_entity.pdbx_description
1 polymer ?
#
loop_
_entity_poly.entity_id
_entity_poly.type
_entity_poly.pdbx_seq_one_letter_code
_entity_poly.pdbx_strand_id
1 'polypeptide(L)'
;MHKSGERIFITAKLPGYMRVGDDDLIERYLFLTNSHDGSGSITAAFTPIRVVCQNTLNAAMRNLSNVVRIRHTANANLRLQQAHKVMGIANQVSAELEPVFNQWAKVRITDGELKKLIEMAMAPNREVLGKLKDSKLEELSSHYTNMVESVYEYALSSPTQNMHTTAGTVFGAYNAVIMESKRLCKAAE
;
A
#
# COMPACT_ATOMS: atom_id res chain seq x y z
N MET A 1 13.50 -28.99 -13.96
CA MET A 1 14.03 -27.62 -13.87
C MET A 1 13.47 -26.77 -15.01
N HIS A 2 12.43 -25.98 -14.72
CA HIS A 2 12.06 -24.72 -15.40
C HIS A 2 10.99 -24.06 -14.49
N LYS A 3 11.36 -23.01 -13.74
CA LYS A 3 10.42 -22.25 -12.91
C LYS A 3 9.61 -21.32 -13.83
N SER A 4 8.28 -21.39 -13.74
CA SER A 4 7.33 -20.54 -14.48
C SER A 4 7.54 -19.06 -14.18
N GLY A 5 7.36 -18.22 -15.21
CA GLY A 5 7.70 -16.80 -15.25
C GLY A 5 7.31 -15.96 -14.03
N GLU A 6 8.31 -15.54 -13.28
CA GLU A 6 8.19 -14.58 -12.19
C GLU A 6 7.99 -13.17 -12.77
N ARG A 7 6.96 -12.44 -12.31
CA ARG A 7 6.76 -11.03 -12.67
C ARG A 7 7.80 -10.18 -11.94
N ILE A 8 8.61 -9.43 -12.69
CA ILE A 8 9.56 -8.49 -12.08
C ILE A 8 8.82 -7.18 -11.78
N PHE A 9 9.12 -6.59 -10.63
CA PHE A 9 8.72 -5.23 -10.31
C PHE A 9 9.89 -4.37 -9.85
N ILE A 10 9.82 -3.08 -10.16
CA ILE A 10 10.79 -2.06 -9.77
C ILE A 10 10.01 -0.91 -9.15
N THR A 11 10.52 -0.34 -8.06
CA THR A 11 10.02 0.91 -7.49
C THR A 11 11.03 2.02 -7.67
N ALA A 12 10.59 3.16 -8.19
CA ALA A 12 11.41 4.37 -8.33
C ALA A 12 10.86 5.47 -7.41
N LYS A 13 11.72 6.09 -6.61
CA LYS A 13 11.34 7.26 -5.80
C LYS A 13 11.17 8.46 -6.73
N LEU A 14 10.05 9.16 -6.62
CA LEU A 14 9.77 10.38 -7.36
C LEU A 14 10.23 11.61 -6.56
N PRO A 15 10.57 12.72 -7.24
CA PRO A 15 10.89 13.97 -6.57
C PRO A 15 9.65 14.55 -5.87
N GLY A 16 9.90 15.31 -4.80
CA GLY A 16 8.87 15.90 -3.96
C GLY A 16 8.31 14.94 -2.91
N TYR A 17 7.47 15.48 -2.04
CA TYR A 17 6.87 14.80 -0.90
C TYR A 17 5.41 15.21 -0.80
N MET A 18 4.56 14.33 -0.30
CA MET A 18 3.27 14.77 0.23
C MET A 18 3.45 15.12 1.70
N ARG A 19 2.96 16.28 2.12
CA ARG A 19 3.08 16.71 3.52
C ARG A 19 1.79 16.43 4.27
N VAL A 20 1.90 15.75 5.41
CA VAL A 20 0.78 15.53 6.33
C VAL A 20 1.11 16.23 7.65
N GLY A 21 0.25 17.16 8.08
CA GLY A 21 0.58 18.06 9.19
C GLY A 21 1.82 18.91 8.86
N ASP A 22 2.62 19.23 9.87
CA ASP A 22 3.78 20.11 9.70
C ASP A 22 5.06 19.34 9.33
N ASP A 23 5.28 18.15 9.90
CA ASP A 23 6.58 17.44 9.84
C ASP A 23 6.54 16.04 9.20
N ASP A 24 5.38 15.51 8.85
CA ASP A 24 5.26 14.16 8.29
C ASP A 24 5.35 14.20 6.75
N LEU A 25 6.51 13.85 6.22
CA LEU A 25 6.81 13.87 4.79
C LEU A 25 6.71 12.47 4.18
N ILE A 26 5.67 12.26 3.39
CA ILE A 26 5.45 11.01 2.67
C ILE A 26 6.20 11.03 1.34
N GLU A 27 7.10 10.07 1.18
CA GLU A 27 7.79 9.84 -0.09
C GLU A 27 6.85 9.29 -1.17
N ARG A 28 7.10 9.69 -2.41
CA ARG A 28 6.29 9.33 -3.56
C ARG A 28 6.99 8.23 -4.34
N TYR A 29 6.30 7.14 -4.64
CA TYR A 29 6.88 6.02 -5.38
C TYR A 29 6.14 5.75 -6.69
N LEU A 30 6.91 5.48 -7.73
CA LEU A 30 6.42 4.91 -8.96
C LEU A 30 6.72 3.41 -8.98
N PHE A 31 5.70 2.62 -9.20
CA PHE A 31 5.77 1.19 -9.38
C PHE A 31 5.78 0.86 -10.87
N LEU A 32 6.70 -0.01 -11.29
CA LEU A 32 6.82 -0.55 -12.64
C LEU A 32 6.81 -2.08 -12.58
N THR A 33 6.04 -2.75 -13.43
CA THR A 33 6.10 -4.21 -13.58
C THR A 33 6.06 -4.66 -15.04
N ASN A 34 6.74 -5.75 -15.35
CA ASN A 34 6.76 -6.37 -16.68
C ASN A 34 6.56 -7.88 -16.59
N SER A 35 6.03 -8.49 -17.66
CA SER A 35 6.19 -9.93 -17.87
C SER A 35 7.63 -10.20 -18.28
N HIS A 36 8.32 -11.08 -17.54
CA HIS A 36 9.74 -11.41 -17.71
C HIS A 36 10.09 -11.98 -19.10
N ASP A 37 9.09 -12.34 -19.90
CA ASP A 37 9.26 -12.85 -21.26
C ASP A 37 9.56 -11.76 -22.32
N GLY A 38 9.60 -10.49 -21.92
CA GLY A 38 9.92 -9.38 -22.82
C GLY A 38 8.89 -9.12 -23.92
N SER A 39 7.78 -9.87 -23.92
CA SER A 39 6.71 -9.82 -24.92
C SER A 39 5.58 -8.87 -24.52
N GLY A 40 5.53 -8.47 -23.23
CA GLY A 40 4.47 -7.65 -22.64
C GLY A 40 4.78 -6.16 -22.50
N SER A 41 3.73 -5.37 -22.27
CA SER A 41 3.84 -3.94 -21.93
C SER A 41 4.26 -3.75 -20.47
N ILE A 42 5.19 -2.82 -20.20
CA ILE A 42 5.52 -2.38 -18.84
C ILE A 42 4.31 -1.62 -18.27
N THR A 43 3.82 -2.04 -17.11
CA THR A 43 2.73 -1.39 -16.39
C THR A 43 3.33 -0.46 -15.34
N ALA A 44 3.03 0.83 -15.45
CA ALA A 44 3.44 1.86 -14.50
C ALA A 44 2.25 2.35 -13.65
N ALA A 45 2.47 2.52 -12.35
CA ALA A 45 1.47 2.85 -11.34
C ALA A 45 2.04 3.75 -10.24
N PHE A 46 1.29 4.75 -9.79
CA PHE A 46 1.68 5.54 -8.61
C PHE A 46 1.30 4.84 -7.31
N THR A 47 2.15 4.95 -6.29
CA THR A 47 1.86 4.49 -4.93
C THR A 47 2.57 5.38 -3.90
N PRO A 48 1.88 5.80 -2.81
CA PRO A 48 2.54 6.46 -1.68
C PRO A 48 3.39 5.47 -0.83
N ILE A 49 3.32 4.18 -1.12
CA ILE A 49 3.94 3.11 -0.34
C ILE A 49 5.05 2.45 -1.15
N ARG A 50 6.22 2.27 -0.54
CA ARG A 50 7.30 1.44 -1.11
C ARG A 50 6.85 -0.02 -1.17
N VAL A 51 6.50 -0.51 -2.36
CA VAL A 51 6.18 -1.91 -2.62
C VAL A 51 7.44 -2.75 -2.40
N VAL A 52 7.39 -3.69 -1.46
CA VAL A 52 8.51 -4.60 -1.16
C VAL A 52 8.11 -6.08 -1.13
N CYS A 53 6.83 -6.40 -1.33
CA CYS A 53 6.34 -7.79 -1.38
C CYS A 53 5.09 -7.94 -2.27
N GLN A 54 4.74 -9.19 -2.57
CA GLN A 54 3.61 -9.57 -3.43
C GLN A 54 2.24 -9.08 -2.90
N ASN A 55 2.05 -8.95 -1.58
CA ASN A 55 0.80 -8.46 -1.00
C ASN A 55 0.65 -6.94 -1.19
N THR A 56 1.70 -6.16 -0.93
CA THR A 56 1.72 -4.71 -1.21
C THR A 56 1.62 -4.45 -2.72
N LEU A 57 2.18 -5.35 -3.54
CA LEU A 57 1.98 -5.34 -4.99
C LEU A 57 0.50 -5.55 -5.34
N ASN A 58 -0.14 -6.59 -4.80
CA ASN A 58 -1.55 -6.85 -5.06
C ASN A 58 -2.46 -5.72 -4.55
N ALA A 59 -2.14 -5.09 -3.42
CA ALA A 59 -2.84 -3.93 -2.89
C ALA A 59 -2.67 -2.70 -3.80
N ALA A 60 -1.45 -2.42 -4.25
CA ALA A 60 -1.18 -1.38 -5.24
C ALA A 60 -1.92 -1.67 -6.56
N MET A 61 -2.00 -2.94 -6.98
CA MET A 61 -2.62 -3.34 -8.25
C MET A 61 -4.15 -3.40 -8.23
N ARG A 62 -4.80 -3.61 -7.07
CA ARG A 62 -6.26 -3.79 -6.97
C ARG A 62 -7.06 -2.50 -7.13
N ASN A 63 -6.47 -1.34 -6.87
CA ASN A 63 -7.13 -0.03 -6.98
C ASN A 63 -6.48 0.89 -8.02
N LEU A 64 -5.82 0.29 -9.02
CA LEU A 64 -5.03 1.00 -10.01
C LEU A 64 -5.94 1.60 -11.11
N SER A 65 -6.60 2.70 -10.80
CA SER A 65 -7.39 3.47 -11.78
C SER A 65 -6.51 4.23 -12.78
N ASN A 66 -5.24 4.47 -12.44
CA ASN A 66 -4.32 5.30 -13.23
C ASN A 66 -3.09 4.52 -13.72
N VAL A 67 -3.32 3.40 -14.40
CA VAL A 67 -2.27 2.56 -15.00
C VAL A 67 -1.86 3.11 -16.36
N VAL A 68 -0.56 3.30 -16.59
CA VAL A 68 -0.03 3.47 -17.95
C VAL A 68 0.63 2.18 -18.38
N ARG A 69 0.12 1.59 -19.47
CA ARG A 69 0.78 0.48 -20.16
C ARG A 69 1.73 1.05 -21.22
N ILE A 70 3.02 0.93 -20.94
CA ILE A 70 4.12 1.33 -21.82
C ILE A 70 4.45 0.13 -22.70
N ARG A 71 4.09 0.19 -23.99
CA ARG A 71 4.48 -0.84 -24.96
C ARG A 71 5.99 -0.74 -25.24
N HIS A 72 6.66 -1.88 -25.39
CA HIS A 72 8.00 -1.91 -25.98
C HIS A 72 7.91 -1.42 -27.43
N THR A 73 8.36 -0.18 -27.67
CA THR A 73 8.44 0.42 -29.02
C THR A 73 9.84 0.98 -29.23
N ALA A 74 10.37 0.87 -30.45
CA ALA A 74 11.69 1.41 -30.80
C ALA A 74 11.74 2.96 -30.77
N ASN A 75 10.59 3.62 -30.86
CA ASN A 75 10.48 5.07 -30.96
C ASN A 75 10.70 5.75 -29.59
N ALA A 76 11.77 6.56 -29.48
CA ALA A 76 12.13 7.27 -28.26
C ALA A 76 11.11 8.35 -27.86
N ASN A 77 10.49 9.05 -28.83
CA ASN A 77 9.53 10.11 -28.56
C ASN A 77 8.24 9.57 -27.92
N LEU A 78 7.77 8.40 -28.37
CA LEU A 78 6.60 7.74 -27.78
C LEU A 78 6.88 7.29 -26.34
N ARG A 79 8.09 6.81 -26.06
CA ARG A 79 8.51 6.45 -24.69
C ARG A 79 8.57 7.67 -23.77
N LEU A 80 9.09 8.79 -24.24
CA LEU A 80 9.09 10.07 -23.51
C LEU A 80 7.66 10.55 -23.20
N GLN A 81 6.76 10.56 -24.18
CA GLN A 81 5.36 10.95 -23.97
C GLN A 81 4.65 10.05 -22.94
N GLN A 82 4.91 8.74 -22.98
CA GLN A 82 4.36 7.80 -22.01
C GLN A 82 4.91 8.05 -20.60
N ALA A 83 6.20 8.34 -20.45
CA ALA A 83 6.80 8.72 -19.18
C ALA A 83 6.22 10.03 -18.62
N HIS A 84 6.04 11.06 -19.47
CA HIS A 84 5.37 12.30 -19.07
C HIS A 84 3.95 12.06 -18.58
N LYS A 85 3.19 11.17 -19.23
CA LYS A 85 1.84 10.80 -18.79
C LYS A 85 1.85 10.13 -17.41
N VAL A 86 2.80 9.22 -17.17
CA VAL A 86 2.99 8.56 -15.87
C VAL A 86 3.31 9.59 -14.78
N MET A 87 4.21 10.52 -15.05
CA MET A 87 4.57 11.59 -14.11
C MET A 87 3.40 12.54 -13.83
N GLY A 88 2.62 12.88 -14.86
CA GLY A 88 1.39 13.67 -14.70
C GLY A 88 0.37 13.00 -13.79
N ILE A 89 0.13 11.70 -14.00
CA ILE A 89 -0.73 10.88 -13.13
C ILE A 89 -0.22 10.86 -11.69
N ALA A 90 1.08 10.61 -11.51
CA ALA A 90 1.67 10.54 -10.17
C ALA A 90 1.53 11.88 -9.43
N ASN A 91 1.71 13.01 -10.12
CA ASN A 91 1.51 14.35 -9.57
C ASN A 91 0.05 14.58 -9.19
N GLN A 92 -0.88 14.24 -10.08
CA GLN A 92 -2.31 14.40 -9.82
C GLN A 92 -2.78 13.60 -8.60
N VAL A 93 -2.46 12.30 -8.54
CA VAL A 93 -2.87 11.45 -7.41
C VAL A 93 -2.23 11.91 -6.10
N SER A 94 -0.99 12.40 -6.13
CA SER A 94 -0.36 12.95 -4.93
C SER A 94 -1.08 14.20 -4.43
N ALA A 95 -1.45 15.11 -5.34
CA ALA A 95 -2.21 16.31 -5.02
C ALA A 95 -3.62 16.00 -4.48
N GLU A 96 -4.22 14.88 -4.88
CA GLU A 96 -5.52 14.42 -4.37
C GLU A 96 -5.42 13.70 -3.02
N LEU A 97 -4.37 12.90 -2.79
CA LEU A 97 -4.21 12.15 -1.54
C LEU A 97 -3.70 13.00 -0.38
N GLU A 98 -2.85 14.00 -0.65
CA GLU A 98 -2.33 14.89 0.38
C GLU A 98 -3.43 15.54 1.25
N PRO A 99 -4.49 16.17 0.69
CA PRO A 99 -5.55 16.75 1.51
C PRO A 99 -6.36 15.68 2.27
N VAL A 100 -6.54 14.48 1.69
CA VAL A 100 -7.23 13.36 2.36
C VAL A 100 -6.44 12.90 3.58
N PHE A 101 -5.12 12.71 3.45
CA PHE A 101 -4.28 12.34 4.59
C PHE A 101 -4.23 13.42 5.66
N ASN A 102 -4.16 14.69 5.26
CA ASN A 102 -4.26 15.81 6.21
C ASN A 102 -5.60 15.85 6.94
N GLN A 103 -6.69 15.46 6.29
CA GLN A 103 -7.98 15.31 6.95
C GLN A 103 -7.96 14.11 7.92
N TRP A 104 -7.46 12.96 7.48
CA TRP A 104 -7.41 11.75 8.32
C TRP A 104 -6.51 11.90 9.55
N ALA A 105 -5.45 12.70 9.47
CA ALA A 105 -4.60 13.05 10.61
C ALA A 105 -5.36 13.88 11.68
N LYS A 106 -6.52 14.45 11.35
CA LYS A 106 -7.37 15.21 12.28
C LYS A 106 -8.54 14.38 12.82
N VAL A 107 -8.89 13.28 12.18
CA VAL A 107 -10.01 12.42 12.59
C VAL A 107 -9.51 11.42 13.63
N ARG A 108 -10.10 11.48 14.83
CA ARG A 108 -9.79 10.55 15.93
C ARG A 108 -10.45 9.20 15.70
N ILE A 109 -9.76 8.15 16.11
CA ILE A 109 -10.25 6.77 16.10
C ILE A 109 -10.04 6.17 17.50
N THR A 110 -11.02 5.41 17.97
CA THR A 110 -10.92 4.69 19.23
C THR A 110 -10.18 3.37 19.07
N ASP A 111 -9.66 2.80 20.17
CA ASP A 111 -8.97 1.51 20.17
C ASP A 111 -9.84 0.37 19.61
N GLY A 112 -11.13 0.38 19.92
CA GLY A 112 -12.09 -0.60 19.40
C GLY A 112 -12.32 -0.46 17.89
N GLU A 113 -12.41 0.77 17.39
CA GLU A 113 -12.52 1.03 15.95
C GLU A 113 -11.23 0.69 15.21
N LEU A 114 -10.07 0.98 15.80
CA LEU A 114 -8.76 0.60 15.28
C LEU A 114 -8.64 -0.91 15.15
N LYS A 115 -8.94 -1.66 16.21
CA LYS A 115 -8.89 -3.13 16.20
C LYS A 115 -9.80 -3.71 15.12
N LYS A 116 -11.05 -3.24 15.04
CA LYS A 116 -12.01 -3.65 14.02
C LYS A 116 -11.54 -3.33 12.60
N LEU A 117 -10.95 -2.16 12.40
CA LEU A 117 -10.38 -1.77 11.10
C LEU A 117 -9.25 -2.72 10.69
N ILE A 118 -8.33 -3.03 11.61
CA ILE A 118 -7.22 -3.96 11.37
C ILE A 118 -7.75 -5.35 11.04
N GLU A 119 -8.71 -5.87 11.81
CA GLU A 119 -9.32 -7.17 11.57
C GLU A 119 -9.91 -7.26 10.15
N MET A 120 -10.69 -6.25 9.75
CA MET A 120 -11.28 -6.20 8.40
C MET A 120 -10.22 -6.06 7.30
N ALA A 121 -9.18 -5.23 7.53
CA ALA A 121 -8.13 -4.97 6.54
C ALA A 121 -7.20 -6.18 6.33
N MET A 122 -6.98 -6.97 7.38
CA MET A 122 -6.11 -8.15 7.37
C MET A 122 -6.84 -9.44 6.97
N ALA A 123 -8.17 -9.41 6.80
CA ALA A 123 -8.94 -10.58 6.44
C ALA A 123 -8.53 -11.11 5.04
N PRO A 124 -8.01 -12.35 4.94
CA PRO A 124 -7.44 -12.85 3.68
C PRO A 124 -8.50 -13.19 2.63
N ASN A 125 -9.75 -13.43 3.05
CA ASN A 125 -10.85 -13.83 2.18
C ASN A 125 -12.22 -13.45 2.78
N ARG A 126 -13.28 -13.69 2.00
CA ARG A 126 -14.67 -13.41 2.39
C ARG A 126 -15.17 -14.28 3.55
N GLU A 127 -14.63 -15.47 3.71
CA GLU A 127 -15.01 -16.38 4.80
C GLU A 127 -14.59 -15.80 6.15
N VAL A 128 -13.34 -15.35 6.26
CA VAL A 128 -12.83 -14.68 7.47
C VAL A 128 -13.63 -13.41 7.76
N LEU A 129 -13.94 -12.61 6.73
CA LEU A 129 -14.84 -11.45 6.89
C LEU A 129 -16.23 -11.83 7.39
N GLY A 130 -16.77 -12.97 6.95
CA GLY A 130 -18.04 -13.51 7.43
C GLY A 130 -17.97 -13.86 8.92
N LYS A 131 -16.94 -14.61 9.32
CA LYS A 131 -16.71 -14.99 10.72
C LYS A 131 -16.58 -13.78 11.65
N LEU A 132 -15.89 -12.72 11.20
CA LEU A 132 -15.79 -11.46 11.95
C LEU A 132 -17.16 -10.79 12.13
N LYS A 133 -17.99 -10.75 11.08
CA LYS A 133 -19.35 -10.17 11.15
C LYS A 133 -20.25 -10.97 12.09
N ASP A 134 -20.13 -12.28 12.05
CA ASP A 134 -20.92 -13.20 12.87
C ASP A 134 -20.36 -13.34 14.30
N SER A 135 -19.29 -12.60 14.64
CA SER A 135 -18.61 -12.63 15.95
C SER A 135 -18.09 -14.03 16.34
N LYS A 136 -17.79 -14.87 15.35
CA LYS A 136 -17.24 -16.23 15.50
C LYS A 136 -15.72 -16.21 15.62
N LEU A 137 -15.21 -15.48 16.63
CA LEU A 137 -13.77 -15.25 16.80
C LEU A 137 -12.99 -16.53 17.11
N GLU A 138 -13.64 -17.54 17.72
CA GLU A 138 -13.04 -18.84 18.03
C GLU A 138 -12.75 -19.68 16.77
N GLU A 139 -13.43 -19.41 15.65
CA GLU A 139 -13.23 -20.09 14.37
C GLU A 139 -12.10 -19.47 13.53
N LEU A 140 -11.43 -18.43 14.06
CA LEU A 140 -10.32 -17.76 13.39
C LEU A 140 -9.01 -18.53 13.64
N SER A 141 -8.17 -18.61 12.61
CA SER A 141 -6.89 -19.28 12.75
C SER A 141 -5.94 -18.45 13.62
N SER A 142 -5.14 -19.13 14.45
CA SER A 142 -4.13 -18.46 15.29
C SER A 142 -3.15 -17.62 14.46
N HIS A 143 -2.84 -18.05 13.24
CA HIS A 143 -2.02 -17.26 12.30
C HIS A 143 -2.68 -15.90 11.97
N TYR A 144 -3.98 -15.88 11.68
CA TYR A 144 -4.70 -14.63 11.42
C TYR A 144 -4.74 -13.74 12.66
N THR A 145 -5.06 -14.32 13.83
CA THR A 145 -5.13 -13.57 15.08
C THR A 145 -3.78 -12.95 15.45
N ASN A 146 -2.69 -13.71 15.31
CA ASN A 146 -1.33 -13.22 15.54
C ASN A 146 -0.95 -12.08 14.58
N MET A 147 -1.37 -12.16 13.31
CA MET A 147 -1.15 -11.10 12.33
C MET A 147 -1.90 -9.81 12.73
N VAL A 148 -3.16 -9.91 13.14
CA VAL A 148 -3.95 -8.77 13.63
C VAL A 148 -3.29 -8.14 14.85
N GLU A 149 -2.88 -8.95 15.83
CA GLU A 149 -2.22 -8.46 17.04
C GLU A 149 -0.87 -7.79 16.74
N SER A 150 -0.08 -8.31 15.78
CA SER A 150 1.18 -7.67 15.35
C SER A 150 0.95 -6.27 14.80
N VAL A 151 -0.11 -6.09 13.99
CA VAL A 151 -0.48 -4.78 13.42
C VAL A 151 -0.97 -3.84 14.52
N TYR A 152 -1.77 -4.37 15.45
CA TYR A 152 -2.29 -3.60 16.59
C TYR A 152 -1.17 -3.15 17.53
N GLU A 153 -0.22 -4.03 17.85
CA GLU A 153 0.96 -3.71 18.66
C GLU A 153 1.81 -2.64 17.97
N TYR A 154 2.05 -2.75 16.67
CA TYR A 154 2.77 -1.73 15.90
C TYR A 154 2.04 -0.37 15.94
N ALA A 155 0.71 -0.36 15.83
CA ALA A 155 -0.12 0.85 15.87
C ALA A 155 0.02 1.61 17.21
N LEU A 156 0.27 0.91 18.31
CA LEU A 156 0.34 1.51 19.65
C LEU A 156 1.78 1.80 20.10
N SER A 157 2.73 0.98 19.69
CA SER A 157 4.10 1.01 20.24
C SER A 157 5.11 1.73 19.35
N SER A 158 4.85 1.81 18.03
CA SER A 158 5.85 2.34 17.10
C SER A 158 6.06 3.84 17.29
N PRO A 159 7.32 4.35 17.34
CA PRO A 159 7.58 5.78 17.40
C PRO A 159 6.93 6.58 16.26
N THR A 160 6.84 5.97 15.06
CA THR A 160 6.18 6.58 13.89
C THR A 160 4.65 6.63 14.00
N GLN A 161 4.07 5.79 14.86
CA GLN A 161 2.63 5.77 15.15
C GLN A 161 2.26 6.64 16.36
N ASN A 162 3.26 7.10 17.11
CA ASN A 162 3.09 7.98 18.27
C ASN A 162 3.40 9.46 17.95
N MET A 163 3.37 9.84 16.67
CA MET A 163 3.53 11.23 16.23
C MET A 163 2.19 11.98 16.31
N HIS A 164 2.22 13.31 16.30
CA HIS A 164 1.01 14.14 16.36
C HIS A 164 -0.01 13.81 15.25
N THR A 165 0.49 13.51 14.04
CA THR A 165 -0.30 13.19 12.85
C THR A 165 -0.88 11.78 12.86
N THR A 166 -0.30 10.85 13.62
CA THR A 166 -0.63 9.41 13.58
C THR A 166 -1.32 8.92 14.85
N ALA A 167 -0.86 9.33 16.03
CA ALA A 167 -1.32 8.82 17.32
C ALA A 167 -2.84 8.99 17.50
N GLY A 168 -3.59 7.87 17.57
CA GLY A 168 -5.05 7.88 17.76
C GLY A 168 -5.81 8.55 16.62
N THR A 169 -5.29 8.52 15.40
CA THR A 169 -5.93 9.09 14.20
C THR A 169 -6.22 8.02 13.16
N VAL A 170 -7.14 8.31 12.24
CA VAL A 170 -7.40 7.45 11.07
C VAL A 170 -6.16 7.32 10.18
N PHE A 171 -5.35 8.37 10.09
CA PHE A 171 -4.10 8.31 9.33
C PHE A 171 -3.07 7.34 9.96
N GLY A 172 -2.95 7.33 11.29
CA GLY A 172 -2.16 6.32 12.00
C GLY A 172 -2.67 4.91 11.79
N ALA A 173 -3.99 4.70 11.90
CA ALA A 173 -4.60 3.40 11.63
C ALA A 173 -4.29 2.88 10.22
N TYR A 174 -4.40 3.74 9.21
CA TYR A 174 -4.00 3.44 7.84
C TYR A 174 -2.51 3.05 7.75
N ASN A 175 -1.63 3.87 8.35
CA ASN A 175 -0.20 3.62 8.33
C ASN A 175 0.17 2.30 9.01
N ALA A 176 -0.46 1.94 10.12
CA ALA A 176 -0.20 0.70 10.84
C ALA A 176 -0.51 -0.53 9.98
N VAL A 177 -1.70 -0.57 9.37
CA VAL A 177 -2.14 -1.64 8.45
C VAL A 177 -1.17 -1.79 7.29
N ILE A 178 -0.78 -0.68 6.69
CA ILE A 178 0.11 -0.68 5.53
C ILE A 178 1.55 -1.09 5.90
N MET A 179 2.11 -0.54 6.98
CA MET A 179 3.50 -0.74 7.36
C MET A 179 3.76 -2.11 7.96
N GLU A 180 2.83 -2.65 8.75
CA GLU A 180 3.05 -3.98 9.33
C GLU A 180 2.78 -5.10 8.31
N SER A 181 1.86 -4.89 7.35
CA SER A 181 1.73 -5.81 6.20
C SER A 181 3.05 -5.98 5.43
N LYS A 182 3.88 -4.92 5.41
CA LYS A 182 5.23 -4.90 4.84
C LYS A 182 6.22 -5.75 5.64
N ARG A 183 6.11 -5.75 6.97
CA ARG A 183 7.00 -6.46 7.89
C ARG A 183 6.69 -7.95 7.92
N LEU A 184 5.41 -8.31 8.00
CA LEU A 184 4.92 -9.69 7.93
C LEU A 184 5.30 -10.35 6.60
N CYS A 185 5.29 -9.60 5.51
CA CYS A 185 5.78 -10.08 4.22
C CYS A 185 7.25 -10.50 4.20
N LYS A 186 8.12 -9.89 5.02
CA LYS A 186 9.56 -10.23 5.08
C LYS A 186 9.84 -11.46 5.96
N ALA A 187 8.90 -11.86 6.81
CA ALA A 187 9.05 -13.02 7.69
C ALA A 187 8.62 -14.33 7.03
N ALA A 188 8.12 -14.27 5.78
CA ALA A 188 7.67 -15.42 4.99
C ALA A 188 8.68 -15.87 3.92
N GLU A 189 9.90 -15.30 3.92
CA GLU A 189 11.06 -15.72 3.13
C GLU A 189 12.06 -16.47 4.03
#